data_AF-A0A1R2BWE5-F1
#
_entry.id   AF-A0A1R2BWE5-F1
#
_cell.length_a   1.000
_cell.length_b   1.000
_cell.length_c   1.000
_cell.angle_alpha   90.00
_cell.angle_beta   90.00
_cell.angle_gamma   90.00
#
_symmetry.space_group_name_H-M   'P 1'
#
loop_
_entity.id
_entity.type
_entity.pdbx_description
1 polymer ?
#
loop_
_entity_poly.entity_id
_entity_poly.type
_entity_poly.pdbx_seq_one_letter_code
_entity_poly.pdbx_strand_id
1 'polypeptide(L)'
;MESDPVKEEVVVAQSVVGDDEIEELIKNLEEQCKINEKSGNFLEADKIYQRILELKKQGQQKKREILIARQKNEASDIETAYQEELKLHNAQWQEKLTLFKQSCKDAEDQLIKKQQNESETNKLSLEESLPIIPKHSPELLNLKRIQDTLVRNKEYKEAHYVQQQMIELEEKLKQTWGIDRDAKIQQNLAQLAKRQENEMASFKQKILSGAEELKKMRSAEYESLLKKYQNLRKELVITHKLEQNRFEGKHTTGCGTTRIDLNQSSRAIFNLRTPMSSRPATAAGDRSMMGSSSLKNLSSP
;
A
#
# COMPACT_ATOMS: atom_id res chain seq x y z
N MET A 1 41.20 18.57 -73.78
CA MET A 1 39.93 18.08 -73.22
C MET A 1 40.24 17.56 -71.82
N GLU A 2 40.82 18.39 -70.95
CA GLU A 2 40.10 19.32 -70.05
C GLU A 2 38.97 18.59 -69.31
N SER A 3 39.40 17.78 -68.36
CA SER A 3 38.60 17.22 -67.28
C SER A 3 38.17 18.34 -66.34
N ASP A 4 36.89 18.72 -66.41
CA ASP A 4 36.24 19.68 -65.52
C ASP A 4 36.41 19.27 -64.04
N PRO A 5 37.19 20.01 -63.23
CA PRO A 5 37.37 19.71 -61.80
C PRO A 5 36.11 20.01 -60.95
N VAL A 6 35.07 20.62 -61.55
CA VAL A 6 33.84 21.03 -60.86
C VAL A 6 32.89 19.85 -60.60
N LYS A 7 33.07 18.71 -61.27
CA LYS A 7 32.17 17.55 -61.11
C LYS A 7 32.54 16.61 -59.96
N GLU A 8 33.77 16.65 -59.47
CA GLU A 8 34.25 15.71 -58.45
C GLU A 8 33.91 16.12 -57.01
N GLU A 9 33.68 17.41 -56.73
CA GLU A 9 33.25 17.87 -55.40
C GLU A 9 31.75 17.66 -55.12
N VAL A 10 30.95 17.35 -56.15
CA VAL A 10 29.47 17.26 -56.02
C VAL A 10 29.03 15.94 -55.36
N VAL A 11 29.89 14.93 -55.27
CA VAL A 11 29.52 13.58 -54.82
C VAL A 11 29.85 13.31 -53.34
N VAL A 12 30.64 14.17 -52.67
CA VAL A 12 31.16 13.88 -51.32
C VAL A 12 30.24 14.34 -50.17
N ALA A 13 29.16 15.08 -50.43
CA ALA A 13 28.36 15.74 -49.39
C ALA A 13 27.24 14.89 -48.74
N GLN A 14 27.40 13.57 -48.62
CA GLN A 14 26.40 12.69 -47.98
C GLN A 14 26.85 12.08 -46.64
N SER A 15 28.02 12.45 -46.11
CA SER A 15 28.45 12.05 -44.77
C SER A 15 28.36 13.22 -43.79
N VAL A 16 27.40 13.14 -42.87
CA VAL A 16 27.31 13.84 -41.56
C VAL A 16 28.17 15.11 -41.43
N VAL A 17 27.81 16.15 -42.18
CA VAL A 17 28.48 17.45 -42.09
C VAL A 17 27.97 18.14 -40.83
N GLY A 18 28.85 18.46 -39.87
CA GLY A 18 28.53 19.17 -38.62
C GLY A 18 27.78 20.49 -38.89
N ASP A 19 26.97 20.99 -37.95
CA ASP A 19 26.30 22.29 -38.13
C ASP A 19 27.33 23.41 -38.39
N ASP A 20 28.48 23.33 -37.72
CA ASP A 20 29.62 24.24 -37.87
C ASP A 20 30.26 24.12 -39.28
N GLU A 21 30.33 22.92 -39.83
CA GLU A 21 30.89 22.66 -41.16
C GLU A 21 29.96 23.18 -42.29
N ILE A 22 28.64 23.10 -42.11
CA ILE A 22 27.66 23.70 -43.04
C ILE A 22 27.80 25.22 -43.01
N GLU A 23 27.96 25.82 -41.83
CA GLU A 23 28.14 27.27 -41.68
C GLU A 23 29.46 27.77 -42.26
N GLU A 24 30.56 27.01 -42.10
CA GLU A 24 31.86 27.30 -42.70
C GLU A 24 31.83 27.17 -44.23
N LEU A 25 31.18 26.12 -44.76
CA LEU A 25 30.98 25.93 -46.20
C LEU A 25 30.15 27.07 -46.81
N ILE A 26 29.11 27.54 -46.12
CA ILE A 26 28.31 28.70 -46.56
C ILE A 26 29.19 29.96 -46.64
N LYS A 27 30.04 30.22 -45.64
CA LYS A 27 30.94 31.39 -45.66
C LYS A 27 31.91 31.34 -46.83
N ASN A 28 32.52 30.19 -47.09
CA ASN A 28 33.44 29.99 -48.21
C ASN A 28 32.75 30.22 -49.56
N LEU A 29 31.52 29.69 -49.74
CA LEU A 29 30.73 29.92 -50.94
C LEU A 29 30.29 31.39 -51.08
N GLU A 30 29.97 32.08 -49.98
CA GLU A 30 29.64 33.51 -49.99
C GLU A 30 30.85 34.37 -50.43
N GLU A 31 32.08 33.98 -50.06
CA GLU A 31 33.31 34.62 -50.55
C GLU A 31 33.55 34.37 -52.05
N GLN A 32 33.38 33.12 -52.51
CA GLN A 32 33.48 32.78 -53.93
C GLN A 32 32.42 33.49 -54.77
N CYS A 33 31.20 33.64 -54.27
CA CYS A 33 30.13 34.41 -54.93
C CYS A 33 30.56 35.86 -55.15
N LYS A 34 31.10 36.53 -54.12
CA LYS A 34 31.61 37.90 -54.21
C LYS A 34 32.78 38.04 -55.19
N ILE A 35 33.63 37.02 -55.31
CA ILE A 35 34.74 37.02 -56.26
C ILE A 35 34.19 36.92 -57.70
N ASN A 36 33.23 36.03 -57.95
CA ASN A 36 32.61 35.86 -59.27
C ASN A 36 31.74 37.05 -59.71
N GLU A 37 31.08 37.73 -58.77
CA GLU A 37 30.37 38.99 -59.03
C GLU A 37 31.33 40.10 -59.49
N LYS A 38 32.51 40.20 -58.87
CA LYS A 38 33.53 41.21 -59.22
C LYS A 38 34.21 40.93 -60.55
N SER A 39 34.32 39.66 -60.95
CA SER A 39 34.92 39.25 -62.23
C SER A 39 33.94 39.27 -63.41
N GLY A 40 32.65 39.50 -63.17
CA GLY A 40 31.61 39.53 -64.21
C GLY A 40 31.02 38.16 -64.58
N ASN A 41 31.38 37.11 -63.83
CA ASN A 41 30.95 35.72 -64.04
C ASN A 41 29.62 35.43 -63.32
N PHE A 42 28.54 36.05 -63.80
CA PHE A 42 27.24 36.01 -63.14
C PHE A 42 26.56 34.63 -63.13
N LEU A 43 26.84 33.79 -64.14
CA LEU A 43 26.27 32.44 -64.21
C LEU A 43 26.87 31.51 -63.15
N GLU A 44 28.18 31.59 -62.90
CA GLU A 44 28.79 30.87 -61.78
C GLU A 44 28.32 31.43 -60.42
N ALA A 45 28.18 32.75 -60.29
CA ALA A 45 27.66 33.37 -59.07
C ALA A 45 26.23 32.90 -58.74
N ASP A 46 25.33 32.81 -59.73
CA ASP A 46 23.97 32.28 -59.53
C ASP A 46 23.99 30.81 -59.10
N LYS A 47 24.82 29.96 -59.71
CA LYS A 47 24.97 28.55 -59.29
C LYS A 47 25.42 28.42 -57.84
N ILE A 48 26.42 29.22 -57.44
CA ILE A 48 26.91 29.26 -56.05
C ILE A 48 25.82 29.77 -55.10
N TYR A 49 25.07 30.79 -55.51
CA TYR A 49 23.94 31.32 -54.74
C TYR A 49 22.83 30.28 -54.52
N GLN A 50 22.44 29.54 -55.57
CA GLN A 50 21.49 28.44 -55.44
C GLN A 50 21.99 27.36 -54.47
N ARG A 51 23.30 27.05 -54.51
CA ARG A 51 23.91 26.09 -53.58
C ARG A 51 23.90 26.60 -52.13
N ILE A 52 24.16 27.89 -51.90
CA ILE A 52 24.06 28.51 -50.56
C ILE A 52 22.62 28.40 -50.02
N LEU A 53 21.61 28.64 -50.87
CA LEU A 53 20.20 28.50 -50.48
C LEU A 53 19.86 27.05 -50.11
N GLU A 54 20.35 26.08 -50.87
CA GLU A 54 20.17 24.67 -50.58
C GLU A 54 20.81 24.27 -49.25
N LEU A 55 22.06 24.69 -49.01
CA LEU A 55 22.78 24.42 -47.76
C LEU A 55 22.10 25.07 -46.55
N LYS A 56 21.62 26.31 -46.68
CA LYS A 56 20.83 26.98 -45.63
C LYS A 56 19.56 26.20 -45.30
N LYS A 57 18.86 25.68 -46.33
CA LYS A 57 17.67 24.82 -46.15
C LYS A 57 18.02 23.49 -45.47
N GLN A 58 19.13 22.85 -45.86
CA GLN A 58 19.60 21.60 -45.25
C GLN A 58 20.01 21.81 -43.79
N GLY A 59 20.74 22.88 -43.47
CA GLY A 59 21.11 23.24 -42.10
C GLY A 59 19.88 23.49 -41.22
N GLN A 60 18.89 24.23 -41.72
CA GLN A 60 17.64 24.46 -40.99
C GLN A 60 16.86 23.15 -40.75
N GLN A 61 16.82 22.26 -41.74
CA GLN A 61 16.18 20.95 -41.60
C GLN A 61 16.89 20.08 -40.55
N LYS A 62 18.22 20.05 -40.57
CA LYS A 62 19.01 19.32 -39.58
C LYS A 62 18.81 19.85 -38.16
N LYS A 63 18.83 21.18 -37.97
CA LYS A 63 18.53 21.83 -36.69
C LYS A 63 17.13 21.45 -36.18
N ARG A 64 16.15 21.35 -37.09
CA ARG A 64 14.78 20.89 -36.76
C ARG A 64 14.74 19.44 -36.31
N GLU A 65 15.46 18.56 -37.00
CA GLU A 65 15.53 17.13 -36.67
C GLU A 65 16.17 16.90 -35.30
N ILE A 66 17.27 17.62 -35.00
CA ILE A 66 17.92 17.58 -33.68
C ILE A 66 16.95 18.03 -32.59
N LEU A 67 16.20 19.12 -32.82
CA LEU A 67 15.19 19.59 -31.88
C LEU A 67 14.13 18.52 -31.60
N ILE A 68 13.55 17.92 -32.66
CA ILE A 68 12.53 16.87 -32.53
C ILE A 68 13.09 15.63 -31.82
N ALA A 69 14.32 15.22 -32.17
CA ALA A 69 14.99 14.08 -31.54
C ALA A 69 15.18 14.31 -30.04
N ARG A 70 15.63 15.52 -29.65
CA ARG A 70 15.75 15.91 -28.24
C ARG A 70 14.39 15.86 -27.52
N GLN A 71 13.36 16.46 -28.11
CA GLN A 71 12.00 16.46 -27.53
C GLN A 71 11.46 15.03 -27.35
N LYS A 72 11.71 14.16 -28.32
CA LYS A 72 11.35 12.73 -28.24
C LYS A 72 12.08 12.03 -27.09
N ASN A 73 13.38 12.30 -26.91
CA ASN A 73 14.15 11.74 -25.80
C ASN A 73 13.63 12.22 -24.44
N GLU A 74 13.37 13.53 -24.28
CA GLU A 74 12.79 14.07 -23.05
C GLU A 74 11.43 13.44 -22.71
N ALA A 75 10.57 13.22 -23.72
CA ALA A 75 9.30 12.53 -23.53
C ALA A 75 9.50 11.06 -23.12
N SER A 76 10.47 10.38 -23.72
CA SER A 76 10.85 9.00 -23.38
C SER A 76 11.40 8.89 -21.96
N ASP A 77 12.19 9.87 -21.51
CA ASP A 77 12.78 9.91 -20.17
C ASP A 77 11.69 10.06 -19.11
N ILE A 78 10.71 10.94 -19.34
CA ILE A 78 9.56 11.12 -18.43
C ILE A 78 8.74 9.84 -18.33
N GLU A 79 8.50 9.16 -19.45
CA GLU A 79 7.77 7.88 -19.45
C GLU A 79 8.55 6.81 -18.68
N THR A 80 9.85 6.68 -18.95
CA THR A 80 10.71 5.70 -18.28
C THR A 80 10.73 5.93 -16.76
N ALA A 81 10.90 7.18 -16.34
CA ALA A 81 10.88 7.55 -14.92
C ALA A 81 9.53 7.22 -14.26
N TYR A 82 8.40 7.52 -14.91
CA TYR A 82 7.07 7.16 -14.39
C TYR A 82 6.88 5.64 -14.26
N GLN A 83 7.37 4.86 -15.23
CA GLN A 83 7.30 3.40 -15.18
C GLN A 83 8.14 2.82 -14.03
N GLU A 84 9.30 3.39 -13.76
CA GLU A 84 10.14 3.01 -12.62
C GLU A 84 9.48 3.35 -11.28
N GLU A 85 8.92 4.56 -11.14
CA GLU A 85 8.17 4.96 -9.94
C GLU A 85 6.95 4.05 -9.71
N LEU A 86 6.23 3.68 -10.78
CA LEU A 86 5.10 2.78 -10.71
C LEU A 86 5.52 1.37 -10.27
N LYS A 87 6.65 0.86 -10.76
CA LYS A 87 7.22 -0.42 -10.32
C LYS A 87 7.57 -0.38 -8.83
N LEU A 88 8.26 0.68 -8.40
CA LEU A 88 8.65 0.87 -7.00
C LEU A 88 7.41 0.97 -6.10
N HIS A 89 6.42 1.77 -6.48
CA HIS A 89 5.16 1.90 -5.77
C HIS A 89 4.46 0.54 -5.62
N ASN A 90 4.38 -0.24 -6.69
CA ASN A 90 3.78 -1.58 -6.64
C ASN A 90 4.56 -2.53 -5.72
N ALA A 91 5.89 -2.52 -5.76
CA ALA A 91 6.72 -3.34 -4.89
C ALA A 91 6.53 -2.99 -3.40
N GLN A 92 6.55 -1.70 -3.07
CA GLN A 92 6.31 -1.22 -1.70
C GLN A 92 4.93 -1.63 -1.19
N TRP A 93 3.90 -1.52 -2.03
CA TRP A 93 2.55 -1.93 -1.65
C TRP A 93 2.37 -3.44 -1.53
N GLN A 94 3.08 -4.23 -2.35
CA GLN A 94 3.12 -5.67 -2.19
C GLN A 94 3.72 -6.06 -0.84
N GLU A 95 4.87 -5.47 -0.48
CA GLU A 95 5.52 -5.68 0.81
C GLU A 95 4.61 -5.26 1.99
N LYS A 96 3.99 -4.09 1.91
CA LYS A 96 3.06 -3.63 2.96
C LYS A 96 1.87 -4.58 3.14
N LEU A 97 1.33 -5.12 2.04
CA LEU A 97 0.23 -6.08 2.07
C LEU A 97 0.67 -7.45 2.59
N THR A 98 1.88 -7.92 2.28
CA THR A 98 2.39 -9.20 2.81
C THR A 98 2.62 -9.09 4.32
N LEU A 99 3.23 -8.00 4.79
CA LEU A 99 3.42 -7.75 6.22
C LEU A 99 2.09 -7.66 6.97
N PHE A 100 1.10 -6.95 6.42
CA PHE A 100 -0.24 -6.89 7.02
C PHE A 100 -0.88 -8.27 7.13
N LYS A 101 -0.83 -9.09 6.07
CA LYS A 101 -1.38 -10.45 6.08
C LYS A 101 -0.69 -11.34 7.12
N GLN A 102 0.63 -11.27 7.18
CA GLN A 102 1.41 -12.04 8.15
C GLN A 102 1.06 -11.62 9.58
N SER A 103 1.04 -10.31 9.87
CA SER A 103 0.66 -9.78 11.17
C SER A 103 -0.77 -10.19 11.58
N CYS A 104 -1.73 -10.17 10.65
CA CYS A 104 -3.09 -10.64 10.92
C CYS A 104 -3.13 -12.13 11.26
N LYS A 105 -2.39 -12.96 10.51
CA LYS A 105 -2.30 -14.40 10.75
C LYS A 105 -1.68 -14.70 12.13
N ASP A 106 -0.57 -14.03 12.45
CA ASP A 106 0.10 -14.23 13.74
C ASP A 106 -0.81 -13.83 14.90
N ALA A 107 -1.57 -12.73 14.76
CA ALA A 107 -2.56 -12.30 15.75
C ALA A 107 -3.76 -13.28 15.84
N GLU A 108 -4.21 -13.85 14.73
CA GLU A 108 -5.25 -14.89 14.71
C GLU A 108 -4.78 -16.15 15.47
N ASP A 109 -3.57 -16.63 15.18
CA ASP A 109 -2.99 -17.81 15.82
C ASP A 109 -2.80 -17.59 17.33
N GLN A 110 -2.39 -16.38 17.74
CA GLN A 110 -2.29 -16.02 19.16
C GLN A 110 -3.66 -16.02 19.85
N LEU A 111 -4.69 -15.49 19.18
CA LEU A 111 -6.04 -15.45 19.72
C LEU A 111 -6.59 -16.87 19.90
N ILE A 112 -6.43 -17.73 18.90
CA ILE A 112 -6.85 -19.14 18.97
C ILE A 112 -6.17 -19.86 20.13
N LYS A 113 -4.84 -19.73 20.26
CA LYS A 113 -4.09 -20.34 21.38
C LYS A 113 -4.58 -19.85 22.74
N LYS A 114 -4.86 -18.55 22.87
CA LYS A 114 -5.40 -17.98 24.11
C LYS A 114 -6.78 -18.56 24.43
N GLN A 115 -7.66 -18.68 23.44
CA GLN A 115 -9.01 -19.23 23.61
C GLN A 115 -9.00 -20.72 23.96
N GLN A 116 -8.05 -21.49 23.41
CA GLN A 116 -7.84 -22.90 23.78
C GLN A 116 -7.42 -23.03 25.25
N ASN A 117 -6.40 -22.29 25.67
CA ASN A 117 -5.92 -22.30 27.05
C ASN A 117 -7.00 -21.84 28.04
N GLU A 118 -7.76 -20.78 27.69
CA GLU A 118 -8.89 -20.31 28.51
C GLU A 118 -9.97 -21.37 28.64
N SER A 119 -10.30 -22.09 27.55
CA SER A 119 -11.30 -23.16 27.58
C SER A 119 -10.88 -24.32 28.48
N GLU A 120 -9.62 -24.75 28.38
CA GLU A 120 -9.07 -25.83 29.20
C GLU A 120 -9.03 -25.46 30.69
N THR A 121 -8.49 -24.27 31.01
CA THR A 121 -8.39 -23.78 32.39
C THR A 121 -9.77 -23.57 33.02
N ASN A 122 -10.73 -23.02 32.28
CA ASN A 122 -12.09 -22.81 32.78
C ASN A 122 -12.82 -24.15 33.00
N LYS A 123 -12.64 -25.12 32.11
CA LYS A 123 -13.18 -26.48 32.30
C LYS A 123 -12.67 -27.11 33.60
N LEU A 124 -11.35 -27.08 33.84
CA LEU A 124 -10.75 -27.62 35.06
C LEU A 124 -11.27 -26.89 36.30
N SER A 125 -11.33 -25.55 36.27
CA SER A 125 -11.84 -24.75 37.38
C SER A 125 -13.32 -25.04 37.70
N LEU A 126 -14.16 -25.27 36.69
CA LEU A 126 -15.55 -25.66 36.87
C LEU A 126 -15.69 -27.07 37.46
N GLU A 127 -14.84 -28.00 37.02
CA GLU A 127 -14.82 -29.36 37.56
C GLU A 127 -14.41 -29.39 39.04
N GLU A 128 -13.42 -28.57 39.43
CA GLU A 128 -12.91 -28.46 40.81
C GLU A 128 -13.85 -27.69 41.74
N SER A 129 -14.48 -26.61 41.26
CA SER A 129 -15.32 -25.73 42.10
C SER A 129 -16.69 -26.32 42.42
N LEU A 130 -17.21 -27.22 41.58
CA LEU A 130 -18.52 -27.83 41.77
C LEU A 130 -18.42 -29.10 42.62
N PRO A 131 -19.12 -29.18 43.78
CA PRO A 131 -18.97 -30.29 44.70
C PRO A 131 -19.44 -31.61 44.07
N ILE A 132 -18.63 -32.65 44.26
CA ILE A 132 -18.87 -33.98 43.72
C ILE A 132 -20.04 -34.67 44.44
N ILE A 133 -20.21 -34.38 45.73
CA ILE A 133 -21.22 -34.99 46.59
C ILE A 133 -22.40 -34.03 46.76
N PRO A 134 -23.64 -34.45 46.47
CA PRO A 134 -24.81 -33.64 46.73
C PRO A 134 -24.97 -33.38 48.23
N LYS A 135 -25.48 -32.20 48.57
CA LYS A 135 -25.90 -31.91 49.95
C LYS A 135 -27.13 -32.76 50.27
N HIS A 136 -27.20 -33.26 51.51
CA HIS A 136 -28.37 -34.01 51.99
C HIS A 136 -29.64 -33.16 51.87
N SER A 137 -30.71 -33.74 51.30
CA SER A 137 -32.00 -33.08 51.23
C SER A 137 -32.62 -32.97 52.64
N PRO A 138 -33.48 -31.97 52.89
CA PRO A 138 -34.21 -31.85 54.16
C PRO A 138 -35.04 -33.10 54.48
N GLU A 139 -35.58 -33.76 53.44
CA GLU A 139 -36.33 -35.01 53.55
C GLU A 139 -35.44 -36.16 54.03
N LEU A 140 -34.24 -36.32 53.47
CA LEU A 140 -33.28 -37.32 53.91
C LEU A 140 -32.82 -37.09 55.36
N LEU A 141 -32.59 -35.82 55.73
CA LEU A 141 -32.27 -35.45 57.12
C LEU A 141 -33.44 -35.76 58.07
N ASN A 142 -34.69 -35.64 57.61
CA ASN A 142 -35.87 -35.99 58.39
C ASN A 142 -35.99 -37.52 58.58
N LEU A 143 -35.82 -38.30 57.51
CA LEU A 143 -35.81 -39.76 57.57
C LEU A 143 -34.72 -40.28 58.51
N LYS A 144 -33.55 -39.64 58.53
CA LYS A 144 -32.47 -39.95 59.48
C LYS A 144 -32.89 -39.73 60.94
N ARG A 145 -33.57 -38.62 61.25
CA ARG A 145 -34.11 -38.37 62.61
C ARG A 145 -35.17 -39.39 63.01
N ILE A 146 -36.04 -39.78 62.07
CA ILE A 146 -37.06 -40.81 62.29
C ILE A 146 -36.39 -42.15 62.58
N GLN A 147 -35.41 -42.55 61.76
CA GLN A 147 -34.61 -43.77 61.96
C GLN A 147 -33.96 -43.79 63.35
N ASP A 148 -33.27 -42.71 63.74
CA ASP A 148 -32.62 -42.59 65.05
C ASP A 148 -33.62 -42.71 66.22
N THR A 149 -34.86 -42.28 66.02
CA THR A 149 -35.93 -42.37 67.02
C THR A 149 -36.46 -43.81 67.11
N LEU A 150 -36.75 -44.45 65.98
CA LEU A 150 -37.20 -45.86 65.93
C LEU A 150 -36.15 -46.82 66.52
N VAL A 151 -34.86 -46.58 66.25
CA VAL A 151 -33.75 -47.36 66.83
C VAL A 151 -33.70 -47.21 68.35
N ARG A 152 -33.89 -45.99 68.88
CA ARG A 152 -33.97 -45.74 70.34
C ARG A 152 -35.17 -46.45 70.97
N ASN A 153 -36.29 -46.51 70.26
CA ASN A 153 -37.49 -47.22 70.69
C ASN A 153 -37.42 -48.75 70.50
N LYS A 154 -36.33 -49.27 69.92
CA LYS A 154 -36.10 -50.70 69.59
C LYS A 154 -37.08 -51.26 68.53
N GLU A 155 -37.64 -50.41 67.68
CA GLU A 155 -38.54 -50.77 66.58
C GLU A 155 -37.75 -51.08 65.29
N TYR A 156 -36.96 -52.16 65.32
CA TYR A 156 -35.96 -52.42 64.27
C TYR A 156 -36.53 -52.68 62.87
N LYS A 157 -37.72 -53.27 62.77
CA LYS A 157 -38.35 -53.56 61.47
C LYS A 157 -38.70 -52.28 60.71
N GLU A 158 -39.27 -51.30 61.42
CA GLU A 158 -39.64 -50.01 60.86
C GLU A 158 -38.41 -49.17 60.54
N ALA A 159 -37.39 -49.18 61.42
CA ALA A 159 -36.12 -48.52 61.17
C ALA A 159 -35.43 -49.04 59.89
N HIS A 160 -35.49 -50.35 59.63
CA HIS A 160 -34.97 -50.94 58.39
C HIS A 160 -35.74 -50.47 57.15
N TYR A 161 -37.07 -50.33 57.23
CA TYR A 161 -37.87 -49.81 56.12
C TYR A 161 -37.52 -48.35 55.80
N VAL A 162 -37.36 -47.51 56.84
CA VAL A 162 -36.89 -46.12 56.68
C VAL A 162 -35.48 -46.08 56.07
N GLN A 163 -34.60 -46.99 56.48
CA GLN A 163 -33.26 -47.10 55.89
C GLN A 163 -33.29 -47.41 54.39
N GLN A 164 -34.16 -48.33 53.94
CA GLN A 164 -34.31 -48.61 52.50
C GLN A 164 -34.80 -47.37 51.73
N GLN A 165 -35.76 -46.62 52.28
CA GLN A 165 -36.22 -45.36 51.67
C GLN A 165 -35.10 -44.32 51.60
N MET A 166 -34.26 -44.21 52.63
CA MET A 166 -33.10 -43.31 52.63
C MET A 166 -32.12 -43.67 51.52
N ILE A 167 -31.79 -44.97 51.35
CA ILE A 167 -30.88 -45.44 50.30
C ILE A 167 -31.44 -45.10 48.91
N GLU A 168 -32.72 -45.37 48.67
CA GLU A 168 -33.37 -45.07 47.40
C GLU A 168 -33.39 -43.55 47.13
N LEU A 169 -33.66 -42.73 48.15
CA LEU A 169 -33.66 -41.28 48.03
C LEU A 169 -32.24 -40.73 47.78
N GLU A 170 -31.22 -41.25 48.47
CA GLU A 170 -29.82 -40.89 48.24
C GLU A 170 -29.36 -41.21 46.83
N GLU A 171 -29.74 -42.38 46.31
CA GLU A 171 -29.42 -42.77 44.95
C GLU A 171 -30.06 -41.82 43.92
N LYS A 172 -31.35 -41.51 44.08
CA LYS A 172 -32.05 -40.53 43.22
C LYS A 172 -31.38 -39.16 43.27
N LEU A 173 -31.07 -38.64 44.47
CA LEU A 173 -30.40 -37.35 44.63
C LEU A 173 -29.02 -37.33 43.99
N LYS A 174 -28.26 -38.42 44.10
CA LYS A 174 -26.94 -38.55 43.48
C LYS A 174 -27.03 -38.53 41.95
N GLN A 175 -28.04 -39.21 41.38
CA GLN A 175 -28.27 -39.21 39.93
C GLN A 175 -28.67 -37.82 39.42
N THR A 176 -29.67 -37.18 40.03
CA THR A 176 -30.11 -35.84 39.60
C THR A 176 -29.01 -34.80 39.79
N TRP A 177 -28.25 -34.87 40.89
CA TRP A 177 -27.13 -33.96 41.13
C TRP A 177 -26.02 -34.08 40.08
N GLY A 178 -25.69 -35.29 39.66
CA GLY A 178 -24.72 -35.51 38.58
C GLY A 178 -25.17 -34.83 37.28
N ILE A 179 -26.43 -35.01 36.91
CA ILE A 179 -27.03 -34.40 35.72
C ILE A 179 -27.02 -32.87 35.83
N ASP A 180 -27.46 -32.32 36.97
CA ASP A 180 -27.52 -30.87 37.19
C ASP A 180 -26.12 -30.23 37.19
N ARG A 181 -25.14 -30.91 37.81
CA ARG A 181 -23.73 -30.48 37.82
C ARG A 181 -23.18 -30.42 36.39
N ASP A 182 -23.34 -31.50 35.63
CA ASP A 182 -22.83 -31.57 34.27
C ASP A 182 -23.53 -30.58 33.35
N ALA A 183 -24.85 -30.41 33.48
CA ALA A 183 -25.61 -29.38 32.79
C ALA A 183 -25.09 -27.97 33.12
N LYS A 184 -24.72 -27.71 34.37
CA LYS A 184 -24.15 -26.42 34.77
C LYS A 184 -22.77 -26.18 34.18
N ILE A 185 -21.91 -27.19 34.14
CA ILE A 185 -20.59 -27.12 33.48
C ILE A 185 -20.78 -26.83 31.99
N GLN A 186 -21.62 -27.60 31.31
CA GLN A 186 -21.92 -27.42 29.88
C GLN A 186 -22.48 -26.04 29.57
N GLN A 187 -23.40 -25.51 30.40
CA GLN A 187 -23.95 -24.17 30.22
C GLN A 187 -22.85 -23.10 30.29
N ASN A 188 -21.93 -23.19 31.25
CA ASN A 188 -20.84 -22.23 31.37
C ASN A 188 -19.85 -22.34 30.19
N LEU A 189 -19.49 -23.55 29.77
CA LEU A 189 -18.63 -23.77 28.62
C LEU A 189 -19.26 -23.26 27.32
N ALA A 190 -20.57 -23.47 27.12
CA ALA A 190 -21.29 -22.94 25.97
C ALA A 190 -21.32 -21.40 25.96
N GLN A 191 -21.47 -20.76 27.13
CA GLN A 191 -21.38 -19.30 27.24
C GLN A 191 -19.97 -18.79 26.90
N LEU A 192 -18.93 -19.47 27.35
CA LEU A 192 -17.55 -19.13 27.00
C LEU A 192 -17.31 -19.26 25.50
N ALA A 193 -17.69 -20.39 24.90
CA ALA A 193 -17.54 -20.64 23.47
C ALA A 193 -18.25 -19.55 22.63
N LYS A 194 -19.47 -19.14 23.01
CA LYS A 194 -20.18 -18.05 22.35
C LYS A 194 -19.45 -16.71 22.45
N ARG A 195 -18.79 -16.41 23.58
CA ARG A 195 -17.98 -15.18 23.71
C ARG A 195 -16.75 -15.24 22.79
N GLN A 196 -16.08 -16.38 22.74
CA GLN A 196 -14.91 -16.60 21.89
C GLN A 196 -15.26 -16.51 20.39
N GLU A 197 -16.41 -17.05 19.99
CA GLU A 197 -16.94 -16.90 18.63
C GLU A 197 -17.18 -15.42 18.26
N ASN A 198 -17.82 -14.65 19.15
CA ASN A 198 -18.06 -13.22 18.93
C ASN A 198 -16.75 -12.42 18.84
N GLU A 199 -15.75 -12.76 19.66
CA GLU A 199 -14.42 -12.15 19.63
C GLU A 199 -13.72 -12.43 18.29
N MET A 200 -13.73 -13.69 17.83
CA MET A 200 -13.19 -14.09 16.53
C MET A 200 -13.91 -13.40 15.37
N ALA A 201 -15.25 -13.30 15.42
CA ALA A 201 -16.03 -12.62 14.40
C ALA A 201 -15.69 -11.12 14.33
N SER A 202 -15.58 -10.45 15.48
CA SER A 202 -15.16 -9.04 15.57
C SER A 202 -13.74 -8.85 15.03
N PHE A 203 -12.82 -9.76 15.37
CA PHE A 203 -11.44 -9.74 14.86
C PHE A 203 -11.38 -9.89 13.33
N LYS A 204 -12.14 -10.84 12.75
CA LYS A 204 -12.25 -11.01 11.30
C LYS A 204 -12.80 -9.75 10.61
N GLN A 205 -13.82 -9.11 11.19
CA GLN A 205 -14.34 -7.84 10.67
C GLN A 205 -13.28 -6.74 10.68
N LYS A 206 -12.45 -6.65 11.73
CA LYS A 206 -11.33 -5.70 11.77
C LYS A 206 -10.28 -5.99 10.68
N ILE A 207 -9.95 -7.26 10.41
CA ILE A 207 -9.05 -7.64 9.32
C ILE A 207 -9.61 -7.16 7.97
N LEU A 208 -10.89 -7.41 7.71
CA LEU A 208 -11.54 -7.01 6.46
C LEU A 208 -11.54 -5.48 6.29
N SER A 209 -11.95 -4.75 7.32
CA SER A 209 -11.92 -3.28 7.31
C SER A 209 -10.51 -2.74 7.10
N GLY A 210 -9.49 -3.32 7.74
CA GLY A 210 -8.09 -2.92 7.56
C GLY A 210 -7.58 -3.19 6.14
N ALA A 211 -7.97 -4.32 5.53
CA ALA A 211 -7.63 -4.63 4.15
C ALA A 211 -8.28 -3.66 3.15
N GLU A 212 -9.54 -3.28 3.38
CA GLU A 212 -10.25 -2.28 2.57
C GLU A 212 -9.61 -0.89 2.68
N GLU A 213 -9.21 -0.49 3.89
CA GLU A 213 -8.50 0.77 4.11
C GLU A 213 -7.15 0.80 3.36
N LEU A 214 -6.36 -0.26 3.44
CA LEU A 214 -5.11 -0.39 2.68
C LEU A 214 -5.35 -0.31 1.17
N LYS A 215 -6.42 -0.94 0.66
CA LYS A 215 -6.81 -0.86 -0.75
C LYS A 215 -7.15 0.57 -1.16
N LYS A 216 -7.91 1.30 -0.33
CA LYS A 216 -8.27 2.70 -0.56
C LYS A 216 -7.03 3.60 -0.58
N MET A 217 -6.13 3.42 0.38
CA MET A 217 -4.88 4.16 0.47
C MET A 217 -3.99 3.92 -0.76
N ARG A 218 -3.88 2.67 -1.22
CA ARG A 218 -3.15 2.34 -2.46
C ARG A 218 -3.74 3.06 -3.67
N SER A 219 -5.07 3.07 -3.82
CA SER A 219 -5.75 3.77 -4.92
C SER A 219 -5.47 5.27 -4.89
N ALA A 220 -5.56 5.89 -3.72
CA ALA A 220 -5.33 7.33 -3.56
C ALA A 220 -3.87 7.73 -3.87
N GLU A 221 -2.90 6.94 -3.41
CA GLU A 221 -1.49 7.17 -3.74
C GLU A 221 -1.20 6.98 -5.23
N TYR A 222 -1.78 5.96 -5.85
CA TYR A 222 -1.68 5.72 -7.29
C TYR A 222 -2.27 6.88 -8.12
N GLU A 223 -3.45 7.38 -7.74
CA GLU A 223 -4.07 8.55 -8.38
C GLU A 223 -3.20 9.81 -8.26
N SER A 224 -2.56 10.01 -7.10
CA SER A 224 -1.61 11.11 -6.89
C SER A 224 -0.39 10.99 -7.81
N LEU A 225 0.18 9.78 -7.93
CA LEU A 225 1.29 9.50 -8.83
C LEU A 225 0.90 9.76 -10.31
N LEU A 226 -0.25 9.25 -10.72
CA LEU A 226 -0.77 9.44 -12.08
C LEU A 226 -0.99 10.93 -12.40
N LYS A 227 -1.55 11.70 -11.45
CA LYS A 227 -1.76 13.14 -11.62
C LYS A 227 -0.44 13.89 -11.79
N LYS A 228 0.60 13.54 -11.03
CA LYS A 228 1.94 14.13 -11.18
C LYS A 228 2.50 13.89 -12.58
N TYR A 229 2.47 12.65 -13.06
CA TYR A 229 2.89 12.30 -14.42
C TYR A 229 2.11 13.07 -15.50
N GLN A 230 0.78 13.14 -15.37
CA GLN A 230 -0.06 13.88 -16.32
C GLN A 230 0.26 15.38 -16.36
N ASN A 231 0.51 16.00 -15.21
CA ASN A 231 0.88 17.41 -15.14
C ASN A 231 2.23 17.65 -15.81
N LEU A 232 3.24 16.84 -15.46
CA LEU A 232 4.57 16.94 -16.05
C LEU A 232 4.54 16.74 -17.57
N ARG A 233 3.78 15.75 -18.06
CA ARG A 233 3.61 15.53 -19.49
C ARG A 233 2.95 16.73 -20.19
N LYS A 234 1.94 17.35 -19.58
CA LYS A 234 1.30 18.56 -20.12
C LYS A 234 2.28 19.73 -20.19
N GLU A 235 3.06 19.95 -19.13
CA GLU A 235 4.10 20.99 -19.09
C GLU A 235 5.18 20.77 -20.15
N LEU A 236 5.61 19.52 -20.35
CA LEU A 236 6.56 19.16 -21.41
C LEU A 236 6.00 19.51 -22.80
N VAL A 237 4.76 19.13 -23.09
CA VAL A 237 4.11 19.43 -24.37
C VAL A 237 4.00 20.94 -24.61
N ILE A 238 3.66 21.70 -23.58
CA ILE A 238 3.63 23.17 -23.65
C ILE A 238 5.02 23.72 -23.97
N THR A 239 6.05 23.20 -23.28
CA THR A 239 7.45 23.61 -23.47
C THR A 239 7.93 23.32 -24.89
N HIS A 240 7.71 22.10 -25.39
CA HIS A 240 8.07 21.69 -26.75
C HIS A 240 7.39 22.56 -27.81
N LYS A 241 6.11 22.90 -27.61
CA LYS A 241 5.37 23.80 -28.51
C LYS A 241 5.93 25.22 -28.51
N LEU A 242 6.32 25.75 -27.34
CA LEU A 242 6.95 27.07 -27.25
C LEU A 242 8.33 27.09 -27.92
N GLU A 243 9.13 26.05 -27.73
CA GLU A 243 10.42 25.88 -28.42
C GLU A 243 10.24 25.78 -29.94
N GLN A 244 9.26 25.02 -30.41
CA GLN A 244 8.95 24.92 -31.84
C GLN A 244 8.52 26.28 -32.42
N ASN A 245 7.64 27.02 -31.73
CA ASN A 245 7.24 28.36 -32.16
C ASN A 245 8.42 29.34 -32.21
N ARG A 246 9.37 29.22 -31.28
CA ARG A 246 10.63 29.99 -31.30
C ARG A 246 11.50 29.62 -32.49
N PHE A 247 11.66 28.32 -32.74
CA PHE A 247 12.44 27.80 -33.87
C PHE A 247 11.87 28.24 -35.23
N GLU A 248 10.54 28.25 -35.37
CA GLU A 248 9.85 28.67 -36.59
C GLU A 248 9.75 30.20 -36.74
N GLY A 249 10.29 30.99 -35.79
CA GLY A 249 10.22 32.45 -35.81
C GLY A 249 8.81 33.02 -35.58
N LYS A 250 7.85 32.19 -35.16
CA LYS A 250 6.45 32.57 -34.89
C LYS A 250 6.25 33.17 -33.49
N HIS A 251 7.33 33.34 -32.73
CA HIS A 251 7.26 33.87 -31.38
C HIS A 251 6.93 35.36 -31.39
N THR A 252 5.73 35.73 -30.92
CA THR A 252 5.35 37.14 -30.72
C THR A 252 6.16 37.72 -29.57
N THR A 253 7.12 38.60 -29.86
CA THR A 253 8.02 39.26 -28.88
C THR A 253 7.31 40.31 -27.98
N GLY A 254 5.97 40.34 -27.94
CA GLY A 254 5.19 41.42 -27.33
C GLY A 254 4.75 41.24 -25.87
N CYS A 255 5.06 40.13 -25.20
CA CYS A 255 4.67 39.95 -23.80
C CYS A 255 5.80 39.35 -22.95
N GLY A 256 6.43 40.21 -22.15
CA GLY A 256 7.18 39.84 -20.94
C GLY A 256 8.38 38.91 -21.12
N THR A 257 9.56 39.51 -21.30
CA THR A 257 10.85 38.88 -21.04
C THR A 257 11.01 38.55 -19.55
N THR A 258 10.42 37.44 -19.10
CA THR A 258 11.00 36.65 -18.01
C THR A 258 11.76 35.50 -18.65
N ARG A 259 13.10 35.61 -18.66
CA ARG A 259 13.99 34.47 -18.93
C ARG A 259 13.80 33.48 -17.78
N ILE A 260 12.82 32.60 -17.91
CA ILE A 260 12.76 31.40 -17.08
C ILE A 260 13.75 30.43 -17.72
N ASP A 261 14.86 30.20 -17.04
CA ASP A 261 15.79 29.11 -17.37
C ASP A 261 15.07 27.78 -17.08
N LEU A 262 14.26 27.31 -18.04
CA LEU A 262 13.48 26.06 -17.91
C LEU A 262 14.37 24.80 -17.82
N ASN A 263 15.67 24.91 -18.10
CA ASN A 263 16.57 23.76 -18.15
C ASN A 263 17.07 23.30 -16.77
N GLN A 264 16.91 24.11 -15.71
CA GLN A 264 17.25 23.71 -14.33
C GLN A 264 16.08 23.12 -13.55
N SER A 265 14.82 23.46 -13.90
CA SER A 265 13.66 23.02 -13.13
C SER A 265 13.27 21.56 -13.42
N SER A 266 13.38 21.10 -14.67
CA SER A 266 12.98 19.74 -15.05
C SER A 266 13.90 18.64 -14.49
N ARG A 267 15.18 18.95 -14.23
CA ARG A 267 16.12 18.00 -13.59
C ARG A 267 16.00 17.94 -12.06
N ALA A 268 15.41 18.96 -11.44
CA ALA A 268 15.27 19.03 -9.98
C ALA A 268 14.04 18.28 -9.46
N ILE A 269 13.03 18.03 -10.31
CA ILE A 269 11.76 17.44 -9.85
C ILE A 269 11.86 15.92 -9.62
N PHE A 270 12.71 15.20 -10.38
CA PHE A 270 12.94 13.75 -10.16
C PHE A 270 14.11 13.42 -9.23
N ASN A 271 14.95 14.39 -8.86
CA ASN A 271 16.06 14.18 -7.93
C ASN A 271 15.69 14.42 -6.45
N LEU A 272 14.41 14.57 -6.13
CA LEU A 272 13.91 14.42 -4.76
C LEU A 272 13.80 12.93 -4.42
N ARG A 273 14.96 12.27 -4.40
CA ARG A 273 15.27 11.18 -3.49
C ARG A 273 15.34 11.73 -2.06
N THR A 274 14.34 12.52 -1.66
CA THR A 274 14.04 12.67 -0.24
C THR A 274 13.63 11.28 0.21
N PRO A 275 14.39 10.63 1.11
CA PRO A 275 13.81 9.51 1.82
C PRO A 275 12.51 10.07 2.40
N MET A 276 11.37 9.50 2.00
CA MET A 276 10.15 9.62 2.78
C MET A 276 10.60 9.25 4.19
N SER A 277 10.80 10.30 5.00
CA SER A 277 11.10 10.19 6.41
C SER A 277 10.11 9.16 6.90
N SER A 278 10.64 8.00 7.26
CA SER A 278 10.04 7.13 8.23
C SER A 278 9.78 8.03 9.42
N ARG A 279 8.61 8.69 9.42
CA ARG A 279 8.03 9.24 10.62
C ARG A 279 8.04 8.03 11.54
N PRO A 280 8.86 8.03 12.60
CA PRO A 280 8.76 6.98 13.58
C PRO A 280 7.30 7.00 13.99
N ALA A 281 6.66 5.83 13.93
CA ALA A 281 5.40 5.62 14.60
C ALA A 281 5.66 6.07 16.04
N THR A 282 5.21 7.28 16.35
CA THR A 282 5.30 7.81 17.70
C THR A 282 4.43 6.86 18.49
N ALA A 283 5.08 6.16 19.41
CA ALA A 283 4.46 5.46 20.50
C ALA A 283 3.48 6.41 21.20
N ALA A 284 2.22 6.37 20.78
CA ALA A 284 1.10 7.08 21.36
C ALA A 284 -0.17 6.29 21.01
N GLY A 285 -0.23 5.10 21.58
CA GLY A 285 -1.33 4.16 21.39
C GLY A 285 -1.27 2.95 22.32
N ASP A 286 -0.34 2.95 23.29
CA ASP A 286 -0.46 2.14 24.50
C ASP A 286 -1.53 2.80 25.39
N ARG A 287 -2.76 2.84 24.88
CA ARG A 287 -3.93 3.19 25.67
C ARG A 287 -4.43 1.88 26.24
N SER A 288 -3.82 1.53 27.36
CA SER A 288 -4.40 0.73 28.43
C SER A 288 -5.93 0.66 28.31
N MET A 289 -6.43 -0.47 27.79
CA MET A 289 -7.80 -0.93 28.01
C MET A 289 -7.85 -1.77 29.31
N MET A 290 -7.05 -1.37 30.31
CA MET A 290 -7.11 -1.85 31.68
C MET A 290 -7.55 -0.68 32.57
N GLY A 291 -8.79 -0.75 33.06
CA GLY A 291 -9.21 0.00 34.24
C GLY A 291 -10.58 0.69 34.17
N SER A 292 -11.62 0.01 34.64
CA SER A 292 -12.57 0.58 35.62
C SER A 292 -13.55 -0.48 36.13
N SER A 293 -13.01 -1.50 36.80
CA SER A 293 -13.77 -2.24 37.81
C SER A 293 -13.93 -1.31 39.02
N SER A 294 -15.14 -0.82 39.23
CA SER A 294 -15.51 0.06 40.34
C SER A 294 -15.35 -0.71 41.67
N LEU A 295 -14.27 -0.44 42.40
CA LEU A 295 -14.18 -0.71 43.83
C LEU A 295 -14.79 0.49 44.56
N LYS A 296 -15.99 0.33 45.09
CA LYS A 296 -16.51 1.17 46.18
C LYS A 296 -16.15 0.48 47.49
N ASN A 297 -15.25 1.10 48.23
CA ASN A 297 -14.90 0.73 49.60
C ASN A 297 -15.81 1.47 50.60
N LEU A 298 -16.29 0.70 51.57
CA LEU A 298 -16.42 1.02 53.01
C LEU A 298 -17.38 2.13 53.46
N SER A 299 -18.41 1.71 54.20
CA SER A 299 -18.61 2.20 55.57
C SER A 299 -19.36 1.15 56.40
N SER A 300 -18.64 0.51 57.33
CA SER A 300 -19.19 0.08 58.64
C SER A 300 -19.34 1.35 59.51
N PRO A 301 -20.08 1.34 60.64
CA PRO A 301 -19.94 0.42 61.77
C PRO A 301 -20.82 -0.82 61.67
#